data_AF-A0A1E7FL95-F1
#
_entry.id   AF-A0A1E7FL95-F1
#
_cell.length_a   1.000
_cell.length_b   1.000
_cell.length_c   1.000
_cell.angle_alpha   90.00
_cell.angle_beta   90.00
_cell.angle_gamma   90.00
#
_symmetry.space_group_name_H-M   'P 1'
#
loop_
_entity.id
_entity.type
_entity.pdbx_description
1 polymer ?
#
loop_
_entity_poly.entity_id
_entity_poly.type
_entity_poly.pdbx_seq_one_letter_code
_entity_poly.pdbx_strand_id
1 'polypeptide(L)'
;MVVTLRYTFDGHLLLTTEGLYFHQVDDGINVITKEPCPFQKNDRRWLLSRLTDVGARRYMLRTQALELFFADGHEIFLNFLSGQKERNRFYAKLRNSCKIPMIFSPKSLNPRVVFKKSKVTEQWIKRKISNFDYLMALNRMAGRTFNDISQYPVFPWILADYQSEKVDLSDSRSYRDLSKPVGALNPSRLAMLLERYQELESFGFPPEEKFLYGSHYSSPGLILHFLIRQEPFTSMAIDLQSGKFDCPDRLFFDLKESWKSCNTSSSDVKELIPEFFTMPEMLLNLNNFPFGKTQKGISVNDVDLPPWAKGSAHEFVRIHRLALESEYVSCNLQNWIDLVFGYKQRGLEAEKAWNIFHHLSYEGSVDLDKINDDIDRKAAESQIQNFGQTPSQLILKNPHPSRYGLEISWRPLIFNVSAMYL
;
A
#
# COMPACT_ATOMS: atom_id res chain seq x y z
N MET A 1 22.29 2.15 -2.28
CA MET A 1 21.45 2.80 -1.26
C MET A 1 20.60 1.76 -0.53
N VAL A 2 20.70 1.69 0.80
CA VAL A 2 19.74 0.97 1.65
C VAL A 2 18.60 1.94 1.96
N VAL A 3 17.36 1.52 1.72
CA VAL A 3 16.15 2.30 2.04
C VAL A 3 15.53 1.73 3.30
N THR A 4 15.17 2.60 4.22
CA THR A 4 14.40 2.27 5.43
C THR A 4 13.26 3.26 5.56
N LEU A 5 12.30 2.95 6.44
CA LEU A 5 11.09 3.74 6.60
C LEU A 5 11.37 5.24 6.83
N ARG A 6 12.37 5.59 7.67
CA ARG A 6 12.70 6.99 8.00
C ARG A 6 13.96 7.52 7.32
N TYR A 7 14.90 6.66 6.93
CA TYR A 7 16.20 7.08 6.39
C TYR A 7 16.64 6.29 5.16
N THR A 8 17.40 6.93 4.28
CA THR A 8 18.18 6.28 3.22
C THR A 8 19.66 6.35 3.53
N PHE A 9 20.40 5.30 3.22
CA PHE A 9 21.84 5.22 3.47
C PHE A 9 22.58 4.88 2.18
N ASP A 10 23.51 5.73 1.77
CA ASP A 10 24.36 5.48 0.61
C ASP A 10 25.65 4.76 1.00
N GLY A 11 26.11 3.91 0.10
CA GLY A 11 27.22 3.01 0.39
C GLY A 11 27.48 1.96 -0.66
N HIS A 12 28.53 1.19 -0.43
CA HIS A 12 28.98 0.12 -1.30
C HIS A 12 28.49 -1.24 -0.81
N LEU A 13 27.98 -2.03 -1.75
CA LEU A 13 27.45 -3.35 -1.48
C LEU A 13 28.40 -4.42 -2.03
N LEU A 14 28.96 -5.24 -1.14
CA LEU A 14 29.79 -6.39 -1.47
C LEU A 14 28.99 -7.68 -1.31
N LEU A 15 28.85 -8.42 -2.40
CA LEU A 15 28.24 -9.75 -2.42
C LEU A 15 29.34 -10.81 -2.45
N THR A 16 29.31 -11.71 -1.46
CA THR A 16 30.13 -12.92 -1.43
C THR A 16 29.25 -14.17 -1.58
N THR A 17 29.85 -15.36 -1.59
CA THR A 17 29.09 -16.62 -1.61
C THR A 17 28.34 -16.90 -0.31
N GLU A 18 28.75 -16.29 0.81
CA GLU A 18 28.21 -16.56 2.16
C GLU A 18 27.37 -15.40 2.72
N GLY A 19 27.67 -14.17 2.32
CA GLY A 19 27.12 -12.97 2.95
C GLY A 19 27.07 -11.76 2.04
N LEU A 20 26.23 -10.82 2.45
CA LEU A 20 26.09 -9.48 1.92
C LEU A 20 26.68 -8.49 2.93
N TYR A 21 27.53 -7.58 2.47
CA TYR A 21 28.18 -6.58 3.30
C TYR A 21 27.91 -5.21 2.71
N PHE A 22 27.40 -4.28 3.53
CA PHE A 22 27.14 -2.91 3.14
C PHE A 22 28.05 -1.99 3.94
N HIS A 23 28.94 -1.31 3.23
CA HIS A 23 29.81 -0.28 3.78
C HIS A 23 29.18 1.09 3.53
N GLN A 24 28.82 1.79 4.60
CA GLN A 24 28.14 3.08 4.52
C GLN A 24 29.17 4.19 4.22
N VAL A 25 28.96 4.95 3.16
CA VAL A 25 29.91 5.99 2.71
C VAL A 25 29.55 7.35 3.29
N ASP A 26 28.27 7.69 3.30
CA ASP A 26 27.75 8.99 3.74
C ASP A 26 26.83 8.86 4.95
N ASP A 27 26.51 9.97 5.60
CA ASP A 27 25.50 9.95 6.66
C ASP A 27 24.14 9.55 6.07
N GLY A 28 23.30 8.91 6.88
CA GLY A 28 21.93 8.63 6.44
C GLY A 28 21.21 9.93 6.10
N ILE A 29 20.21 9.89 5.24
CA ILE A 29 19.38 11.06 4.90
C ILE A 29 17.95 10.78 5.31
N ASN A 30 17.33 11.70 6.05
CA ASN A 30 15.92 11.63 6.42
C ASN A 30 15.05 11.68 5.15
N VAL A 31 14.14 10.71 4.99
CA VAL A 31 13.33 10.60 3.76
C VAL A 31 12.38 11.78 3.56
N ILE A 32 11.98 12.44 4.66
CA ILE A 32 11.05 13.58 4.70
C ILE A 32 11.81 14.90 4.66
N THR A 33 12.62 15.21 5.69
CA THR A 33 13.29 16.53 5.80
C THR A 33 14.47 16.70 4.85
N LYS A 34 15.00 15.59 4.31
CA LYS A 34 16.24 15.55 3.51
C LYS A 34 17.49 15.97 4.29
N GLU A 35 17.42 16.04 5.61
CA GLU A 35 18.54 16.37 6.47
C GLU A 35 19.37 15.12 6.83
N PRO A 36 20.66 15.30 7.18
CA PRO A 36 21.51 14.21 7.65
C PRO A 36 20.96 13.55 8.92
N CYS A 37 21.14 12.24 8.97
CA CYS A 37 20.79 11.38 10.07
C CYS A 37 21.78 11.62 11.23
N PRO A 38 21.30 11.83 12.46
CA PRO A 38 22.17 12.13 13.60
C PRO A 38 22.94 10.91 14.10
N PHE A 39 22.67 9.70 13.57
CA PHE A 39 23.31 8.47 14.01
C PHE A 39 24.62 8.21 13.27
N GLN A 40 25.57 7.60 13.97
CA GLN A 40 26.86 7.23 13.40
C GLN A 40 26.73 6.24 12.23
N LYS A 41 27.67 6.33 11.29
CA LYS A 41 27.79 5.40 10.16
C LYS A 41 27.99 3.99 10.68
N ASN A 42 27.18 3.06 10.18
CA ASN A 42 27.20 1.67 10.62
C ASN A 42 27.25 0.74 9.41
N ASP A 43 28.37 0.03 9.30
CA ASP A 43 28.50 -1.08 8.36
C ASP A 43 27.57 -2.22 8.76
N ARG A 44 26.97 -2.86 7.75
CA ARG A 44 25.97 -3.91 7.96
C ARG A 44 26.36 -5.18 7.25
N ARG A 45 26.02 -6.32 7.86
CA ARG A 45 26.28 -7.65 7.30
C ARG A 45 25.04 -8.52 7.44
N TRP A 46 24.73 -9.25 6.38
CA TRP A 46 23.65 -10.23 6.35
C TRP A 46 24.12 -11.56 5.78
N LEU A 47 23.74 -12.66 6.44
CA LEU A 47 24.11 -14.00 6.03
C LEU A 47 23.14 -14.53 4.96
N LEU A 48 23.67 -14.94 3.81
CA LEU A 48 22.84 -15.48 2.71
C LEU A 48 22.22 -16.83 3.05
N SER A 49 22.79 -17.56 4.00
CA SER A 49 22.19 -18.78 4.56
C SER A 49 20.84 -18.54 5.24
N ARG A 50 20.49 -17.28 5.55
CA ARG A 50 19.18 -16.91 6.11
C ARG A 50 18.24 -16.29 5.10
N LEU A 51 18.68 -16.03 3.86
CA LEU A 51 17.85 -15.38 2.84
C LEU A 51 16.81 -16.37 2.28
N THR A 52 15.53 -16.05 2.45
CA THR A 52 14.39 -16.95 2.11
C THR A 52 13.65 -16.53 0.85
N ASP A 53 13.60 -15.22 0.55
CA ASP A 53 12.95 -14.70 -0.64
C ASP A 53 13.57 -13.37 -1.12
N VAL A 54 13.36 -13.05 -2.40
CA VAL A 54 13.80 -11.81 -3.02
C VAL A 54 12.68 -11.25 -3.90
N GLY A 55 12.23 -10.04 -3.59
CA GLY A 55 11.22 -9.30 -4.34
C GLY A 55 11.82 -8.21 -5.21
N ALA A 56 11.29 -8.04 -6.42
CA ALA A 56 11.56 -6.84 -7.20
C ALA A 56 10.84 -5.64 -6.58
N ARG A 57 11.51 -4.49 -6.53
CA ARG A 57 10.92 -3.23 -6.07
C ARG A 57 11.15 -2.11 -7.06
N ARG A 58 10.32 -1.08 -6.91
CA ARG A 58 10.52 0.20 -7.55
C ARG A 58 11.01 1.19 -6.49
N TYR A 59 11.75 2.20 -6.90
CA TYR A 59 12.07 3.35 -6.07
C TYR A 59 11.86 4.59 -6.92
N MET A 60 10.98 5.49 -6.48
CA MET A 60 10.53 6.65 -7.27
C MET A 60 10.01 6.21 -8.64
N LEU A 61 9.11 5.22 -8.67
CA LEU A 61 8.55 4.56 -9.86
C LEU A 61 9.57 3.91 -10.84
N ARG A 62 10.87 3.92 -10.55
CA ARG A 62 11.91 3.27 -11.38
C ARG A 62 12.16 1.84 -10.93
N THR A 63 12.24 0.90 -11.88
CA THR A 63 12.45 -0.54 -11.60
C THR A 63 13.91 -0.88 -11.30
N GLN A 64 14.46 -0.28 -10.24
CA GLN A 64 15.88 -0.32 -9.89
C GLN A 64 16.16 -0.80 -8.47
N ALA A 65 15.18 -1.41 -7.80
CA ALA A 65 15.33 -1.88 -6.43
C ALA A 65 15.01 -3.38 -6.25
N LEU A 66 15.51 -3.94 -5.15
CA LEU A 66 15.22 -5.28 -4.65
C LEU A 66 14.89 -5.21 -3.17
N GLU A 67 14.04 -6.12 -2.71
CA GLU A 67 13.83 -6.37 -1.29
C GLU A 67 14.21 -7.81 -0.98
N LEU A 68 15.05 -7.99 0.05
CA LEU A 68 15.57 -9.28 0.49
C LEU A 68 14.93 -9.63 1.82
N PHE A 69 14.39 -10.84 1.95
CA PHE A 69 13.65 -11.31 3.12
C PHE A 69 14.41 -12.45 3.79
N PHE A 70 14.60 -12.37 5.10
CA PHE A 70 15.39 -13.33 5.86
C PHE A 70 14.51 -14.17 6.80
N ALA A 71 14.99 -15.36 7.15
CA ALA A 71 14.26 -16.33 7.97
C ALA A 71 13.97 -15.86 9.40
N ASP A 72 14.64 -14.79 9.85
CA ASP A 72 14.47 -14.15 11.15
C ASP A 72 13.54 -12.95 11.13
N GLY A 73 12.87 -12.71 10.01
CA GLY A 73 11.95 -11.59 9.83
C GLY A 73 12.65 -10.27 9.47
N HIS A 74 13.98 -10.23 9.37
CA HIS A 74 14.65 -9.04 8.84
C HIS A 74 14.38 -8.91 7.33
N GLU A 75 14.22 -7.67 6.90
CA GLU A 75 14.03 -7.31 5.50
C GLU A 75 15.02 -6.21 5.12
N ILE A 76 15.51 -6.22 3.89
CA ILE A 76 16.41 -5.18 3.39
C ILE A 76 15.89 -4.69 2.06
N PHE A 77 15.59 -3.40 1.99
CA PHE A 77 15.30 -2.72 0.74
C PHE A 77 16.58 -2.10 0.16
N LEU A 78 16.97 -2.53 -1.03
CA LEU A 78 18.15 -2.08 -1.74
C LEU A 78 17.75 -1.37 -3.04
N ASN A 79 18.06 -0.08 -3.13
CA ASN A 79 17.97 0.68 -4.36
C ASN A 79 19.36 0.78 -5.03
N PHE A 80 19.42 0.45 -6.31
CA PHE A 80 20.63 0.49 -7.13
C PHE A 80 20.68 1.82 -7.89
N LEU A 81 21.53 2.73 -7.44
CA LEU A 81 21.65 4.08 -8.03
C LEU A 81 22.09 4.05 -9.50
N SER A 82 22.81 3.02 -9.92
CA SER A 82 23.20 2.78 -11.33
C SER A 82 22.06 2.20 -12.19
N GLY A 83 20.85 2.13 -11.65
CA GLY A 83 19.64 1.76 -12.37
C GLY A 83 19.41 0.25 -12.52
N GLN A 84 18.43 -0.07 -13.37
CA GLN A 84 17.91 -1.43 -13.54
C GLN A 84 18.96 -2.46 -13.98
N LYS A 85 19.95 -2.06 -14.79
CA LYS A 85 20.99 -2.97 -15.30
C LYS A 85 21.85 -3.54 -14.16
N GLU A 86 22.30 -2.70 -13.23
CA GLU A 86 23.10 -3.17 -12.09
C GLU A 86 22.27 -4.01 -11.13
N ARG A 87 21.01 -3.63 -10.88
CA ARG A 87 20.06 -4.44 -10.12
C ARG A 87 19.92 -5.86 -10.70
N ASN A 88 19.76 -5.98 -12.01
CA ASN A 88 19.64 -7.28 -12.68
C ASN A 88 20.95 -8.08 -12.61
N ARG A 89 22.09 -7.43 -12.78
CA ARG A 89 23.43 -8.04 -12.63
C ARG A 89 23.63 -8.59 -11.22
N PHE A 90 23.30 -7.81 -10.19
CA PHE A 90 23.35 -8.24 -8.80
C PHE A 90 22.45 -9.46 -8.57
N TYR A 91 21.19 -9.41 -9.00
CA TYR A 91 20.26 -10.53 -8.84
C TYR A 91 20.74 -11.81 -9.54
N ALA A 92 21.29 -11.69 -10.75
CA ALA A 92 21.85 -12.82 -11.49
C ALA A 92 23.02 -13.46 -10.74
N LYS A 93 23.94 -12.67 -10.17
CA LYS A 93 25.04 -13.17 -9.34
C LYS A 93 24.53 -13.83 -8.06
N LEU A 94 23.61 -13.17 -7.36
CA LEU A 94 22.99 -13.72 -6.14
C LEU A 94 22.38 -15.10 -6.42
N ARG A 95 21.63 -15.25 -7.50
CA ARG A 95 20.97 -16.51 -7.86
C ARG A 95 21.91 -17.59 -8.38
N ASN A 96 22.89 -17.24 -9.19
CA ASN A 96 23.71 -18.23 -9.91
C ASN A 96 25.01 -18.58 -9.17
N SER A 97 25.47 -17.72 -8.26
CA SER A 97 26.78 -17.86 -7.59
C SER A 97 26.67 -18.13 -6.10
N CYS A 98 25.53 -17.86 -5.45
CA CYS A 98 25.36 -18.07 -4.02
C CYS A 98 24.47 -19.30 -3.74
N LYS A 99 24.81 -20.09 -2.72
CA LYS A 99 23.96 -21.20 -2.23
C LYS A 99 22.93 -20.66 -1.26
N ILE A 100 21.73 -20.33 -1.76
CA ILE A 100 20.69 -19.67 -0.97
C ILE A 100 19.53 -20.65 -0.76
N PRO A 101 18.98 -20.78 0.47
CA PRO A 101 17.81 -21.62 0.75
C PRO A 101 16.50 -20.93 0.36
N MET A 102 16.44 -20.33 -0.84
CA MET A 102 15.22 -19.64 -1.29
C MET A 102 14.07 -20.63 -1.43
N ILE A 103 12.99 -20.39 -0.67
CA ILE A 103 11.74 -21.16 -0.77
C ILE A 103 11.10 -20.89 -2.14
N PHE A 104 11.20 -19.65 -2.61
CA PHE A 104 10.77 -19.23 -3.93
C PHE A 104 11.91 -18.46 -4.62
N SER A 105 12.46 -19.02 -5.71
CA SER A 105 13.47 -18.33 -6.51
C SER A 105 12.86 -17.88 -7.84
N PRO A 106 12.29 -16.67 -7.91
CA PRO A 106 11.64 -16.21 -9.13
C PRO A 106 12.68 -16.03 -10.24
N LYS A 107 12.57 -16.80 -11.32
CA LYS A 107 13.44 -16.61 -12.51
C LYS A 107 13.27 -15.23 -13.17
N SER A 108 12.17 -14.54 -12.89
CA SER A 108 11.84 -13.22 -13.42
C SER A 108 11.49 -12.28 -12.29
N LEU A 109 11.98 -11.05 -12.37
CA LEU A 109 11.66 -9.96 -11.45
C LEU A 109 10.44 -9.13 -11.92
N ASN A 110 9.74 -9.56 -12.98
CA ASN A 110 8.54 -8.88 -13.44
C ASN A 110 7.35 -9.24 -12.54
N PRO A 111 6.68 -8.25 -11.89
CA PRO A 111 5.54 -8.48 -10.99
C PRO A 111 4.45 -9.39 -11.55
N ARG A 112 4.10 -9.22 -12.84
CA ARG A 112 3.05 -10.00 -13.51
C ARG A 112 3.46 -11.46 -13.68
N VAL A 113 4.73 -11.71 -14.01
CA VAL A 113 5.27 -13.06 -14.16
C VAL A 113 5.35 -13.76 -12.80
N VAL A 114 5.75 -13.04 -11.75
CA VAL A 114 5.77 -13.54 -10.37
C VAL A 114 4.36 -13.88 -9.92
N PHE A 115 3.41 -12.95 -10.07
CA PHE A 115 2.01 -13.13 -9.72
C PHE A 115 1.41 -14.39 -10.38
N LYS A 116 1.55 -14.51 -11.71
CA LYS A 116 1.04 -15.65 -12.47
C LYS A 116 1.59 -17.01 -12.00
N LYS A 117 2.81 -17.04 -11.44
CA LYS A 117 3.46 -18.29 -10.98
C LYS A 117 3.26 -18.60 -9.49
N SER A 118 2.78 -17.65 -8.70
CA SER A 118 2.70 -17.75 -7.23
C SER A 118 1.70 -18.80 -6.71
N LYS A 119 0.68 -19.18 -7.51
CA LYS A 119 -0.49 -19.97 -7.09
C LYS A 119 -1.31 -19.37 -5.93
N VAL A 120 -1.01 -18.15 -5.50
CA VAL A 120 -1.66 -17.55 -4.31
C VAL A 120 -3.12 -17.23 -4.57
N THR A 121 -3.47 -16.86 -5.80
CA THR A 121 -4.87 -16.70 -6.24
C THR A 121 -5.66 -18.00 -6.16
N GLU A 122 -5.07 -19.13 -6.56
CA GLU A 122 -5.73 -20.44 -6.47
C GLU A 122 -5.98 -20.82 -5.00
N GLN A 123 -4.99 -20.57 -4.14
CA GLN A 123 -5.11 -20.81 -2.70
C GLN A 123 -6.21 -19.94 -2.08
N TRP A 124 -6.27 -18.65 -2.44
CA TRP A 124 -7.29 -17.73 -1.95
C TRP A 124 -8.69 -18.13 -2.42
N ILE A 125 -8.87 -18.44 -3.72
CA ILE A 125 -10.14 -18.90 -4.29
C ILE A 125 -10.65 -20.13 -3.55
N LYS A 126 -9.75 -21.09 -3.27
CA LYS A 126 -10.04 -22.33 -2.53
C LYS A 126 -10.04 -22.16 -1.01
N ARG A 127 -10.01 -20.92 -0.49
CA ARG A 127 -10.02 -20.58 0.95
C ARG A 127 -8.88 -21.19 1.78
N LYS A 128 -7.75 -21.53 1.15
CA LYS A 128 -6.54 -22.00 1.85
C LYS A 128 -5.76 -20.90 2.55
N ILE A 129 -5.98 -19.65 2.15
CA ILE A 129 -5.44 -18.44 2.77
C ILE A 129 -6.56 -17.42 2.93
N SER A 130 -6.45 -16.56 3.93
CA SER A 130 -7.46 -15.53 4.26
C SER A 130 -7.53 -14.40 3.22
N ASN A 131 -8.56 -13.54 3.30
CA ASN A 131 -8.60 -12.32 2.49
C ASN A 131 -7.43 -11.40 2.85
N PHE A 132 -7.12 -11.27 4.14
CA PHE A 132 -5.98 -10.49 4.61
C PHE A 132 -4.65 -10.99 4.01
N ASP A 133 -4.36 -12.29 4.10
CA ASP A 133 -3.10 -12.86 3.58
C ASP A 133 -3.00 -12.68 2.07
N TYR A 134 -4.12 -12.80 1.36
CA TYR A 134 -4.17 -12.59 -0.07
C TYR A 134 -3.88 -11.12 -0.44
N LEU A 135 -4.48 -10.17 0.26
CA LEU A 135 -4.22 -8.74 0.08
C LEU A 135 -2.75 -8.40 0.38
N MET A 136 -2.17 -8.97 1.45
CA MET A 136 -0.74 -8.81 1.73
C MET A 136 0.14 -9.37 0.61
N ALA A 137 -0.20 -10.55 0.07
CA ALA A 137 0.53 -11.14 -1.04
C ALA A 137 0.44 -10.28 -2.32
N LEU A 138 -0.74 -9.76 -2.64
CA LEU A 138 -0.93 -8.84 -3.78
C LEU A 138 -0.12 -7.56 -3.62
N ASN A 139 -0.19 -6.92 -2.45
CA ASN A 139 0.60 -5.74 -2.13
C ASN A 139 2.10 -6.00 -2.33
N ARG A 140 2.63 -7.08 -1.74
CA ARG A 140 4.05 -7.48 -1.86
C ARG A 140 4.48 -7.71 -3.31
N MET A 141 3.66 -8.43 -4.10
CA MET A 141 3.97 -8.69 -5.51
C MET A 141 3.85 -7.43 -6.38
N ALA A 142 2.96 -6.50 -6.03
CA ALA A 142 2.81 -5.21 -6.69
C ALA A 142 3.89 -4.18 -6.28
N GLY A 143 4.87 -4.61 -5.48
CA GLY A 143 6.01 -3.79 -5.08
C GLY A 143 5.79 -2.93 -3.84
N ARG A 144 4.70 -3.12 -3.11
CA ARG A 144 4.45 -2.43 -1.83
C ARG A 144 5.33 -3.01 -0.72
N THR A 145 5.72 -2.17 0.22
CA THR A 145 6.66 -2.51 1.30
C THR A 145 6.45 -1.59 2.51
N PHE A 146 6.84 -2.08 3.69
CA PHE A 146 6.94 -1.28 4.92
C PHE A 146 8.24 -0.47 5.00
N ASN A 147 9.23 -0.76 4.16
CA ASN A 147 10.53 -0.06 4.15
C ASN A 147 10.50 1.28 3.40
N ASP A 148 9.47 1.54 2.59
CA ASP A 148 9.30 2.80 1.86
C ASP A 148 7.86 3.31 2.05
N ILE A 149 7.72 4.38 2.83
CA ILE A 149 6.42 4.96 3.18
C ILE A 149 5.62 5.46 1.97
N SER A 150 6.29 5.79 0.85
CA SER A 150 5.63 6.20 -0.40
C SER A 150 4.99 5.03 -1.14
N GLN A 151 5.33 3.79 -0.74
CA GLN A 151 4.86 2.54 -1.33
C GLN A 151 4.29 1.60 -0.27
N TYR A 152 3.66 2.14 0.78
CA TYR A 152 3.04 1.37 1.85
C TYR A 152 1.93 0.42 1.33
N PRO A 153 1.68 -0.73 1.97
CA PRO A 153 0.56 -1.60 1.64
C PRO A 153 -0.80 -0.90 1.76
N VAL A 154 -1.70 -1.22 0.84
CA VAL A 154 -3.04 -0.62 0.74
C VAL A 154 -4.12 -1.69 0.95
N PHE A 155 -5.12 -1.36 1.77
CA PHE A 155 -6.28 -2.19 2.09
C PHE A 155 -7.57 -1.42 1.84
N PRO A 156 -8.68 -2.08 1.45
CA PRO A 156 -9.95 -1.40 1.27
C PRO A 156 -10.55 -0.95 2.61
N TRP A 157 -11.27 0.18 2.60
CA TRP A 157 -12.39 0.35 3.51
C TRP A 157 -13.38 -0.82 3.35
N ILE A 158 -13.80 -1.43 4.47
CA ILE A 158 -14.73 -2.57 4.46
C ILE A 158 -16.11 -2.16 4.97
N LEU A 159 -16.17 -1.59 6.16
CA LEU A 159 -17.43 -1.15 6.77
C LEU A 159 -17.79 0.27 6.31
N ALA A 160 -19.09 0.53 6.20
CA ALA A 160 -19.67 1.83 5.89
C ALA A 160 -20.45 2.44 7.06
N ASP A 161 -20.67 1.69 8.14
CA ASP A 161 -21.37 2.13 9.35
C ASP A 161 -20.40 2.37 10.52
N TYR A 162 -20.21 3.64 10.86
CA TYR A 162 -19.43 4.09 12.03
C TYR A 162 -20.29 4.85 13.04
N GLN A 163 -21.62 4.68 13.01
CA GLN A 163 -22.56 5.45 13.81
C GLN A 163 -23.47 4.59 14.70
N SER A 164 -23.82 3.38 14.25
CA SER A 164 -24.72 2.50 15.00
C SER A 164 -24.08 1.91 16.26
N GLU A 165 -24.92 1.63 17.26
CA GLU A 165 -24.58 0.89 18.48
C GLU A 165 -24.16 -0.56 18.23
N LYS A 166 -24.60 -1.13 17.10
CA LYS A 166 -24.27 -2.49 16.67
C LYS A 166 -24.06 -2.48 15.16
N VAL A 167 -23.11 -3.28 14.71
CA VAL A 167 -22.89 -3.55 13.28
C VAL A 167 -23.29 -4.99 12.97
N ASP A 168 -24.20 -5.17 12.02
CA ASP A 168 -24.65 -6.48 11.58
C ASP A 168 -23.83 -6.92 10.36
N LEU A 169 -22.86 -7.81 10.58
CA LEU A 169 -22.00 -8.33 9.52
C LEU A 169 -22.72 -9.27 8.54
N SER A 170 -23.98 -9.64 8.82
CA SER A 170 -24.83 -10.36 7.86
C SER A 170 -25.58 -9.43 6.91
N ASP A 171 -25.68 -8.13 7.23
CA ASP A 171 -26.35 -7.14 6.41
C ASP A 171 -25.37 -6.51 5.40
N SER A 172 -25.64 -6.70 4.11
CA SER A 172 -24.88 -6.07 3.02
C SER A 172 -24.79 -4.55 3.11
N ARG A 173 -25.74 -3.87 3.77
CA ARG A 173 -25.76 -2.41 3.95
C ARG A 173 -24.69 -1.91 4.93
N SER A 174 -24.16 -2.77 5.79
CA SER A 174 -23.05 -2.40 6.69
C SER A 174 -21.71 -2.29 5.96
N TYR A 175 -21.62 -2.74 4.71
CA TYR A 175 -20.39 -2.77 3.94
C TYR A 175 -20.32 -1.66 2.88
N ARG A 176 -19.08 -1.25 2.58
CA ARG A 176 -18.74 -0.45 1.41
C ARG A 176 -18.95 -1.26 0.13
N ASP A 177 -19.43 -0.60 -0.92
CA ASP A 177 -19.40 -1.13 -2.29
C ASP A 177 -17.94 -1.24 -2.78
N LEU A 178 -17.42 -2.47 -2.78
CA LEU A 178 -16.05 -2.80 -3.20
C LEU A 178 -15.84 -2.73 -4.72
N SER A 179 -16.90 -2.53 -5.51
CA SER A 179 -16.80 -2.39 -6.97
C SER A 179 -16.44 -0.98 -7.43
N LYS A 180 -16.44 -0.01 -6.51
CA LYS A 180 -16.21 1.41 -6.79
C LYS A 180 -14.99 1.94 -6.03
N PRO A 181 -14.18 2.83 -6.62
CA PRO A 181 -13.18 3.57 -5.85
C PRO A 181 -13.88 4.47 -4.82
N VAL A 182 -13.16 4.83 -3.74
CA VAL A 182 -13.70 5.69 -2.67
C VAL A 182 -14.36 6.94 -3.25
N GLY A 183 -13.69 7.63 -4.17
CA GLY A 183 -14.19 8.84 -4.82
C GLY A 183 -15.55 8.71 -5.52
N ALA A 184 -15.94 7.51 -5.95
CA ALA A 184 -17.18 7.22 -6.66
C ALA A 184 -18.31 6.66 -5.77
N LEU A 185 -18.09 6.53 -4.46
CA LEU A 185 -19.12 6.02 -3.52
C LEU A 185 -20.32 6.97 -3.38
N ASN A 186 -20.05 8.28 -3.31
CA ASN A 186 -21.07 9.31 -3.19
C ASN A 186 -21.45 9.86 -4.58
N PRO A 187 -22.68 9.65 -5.06
CA PRO A 187 -23.10 10.08 -6.39
C PRO A 187 -23.00 11.59 -6.62
N SER A 188 -23.37 12.41 -5.63
CA SER A 188 -23.31 13.87 -5.73
C SER A 188 -21.87 14.36 -5.83
N ARG A 189 -20.95 13.75 -5.06
CA ARG A 189 -19.53 14.04 -5.19
C ARG A 189 -18.99 13.61 -6.55
N LEU A 190 -19.34 12.42 -7.01
CA LEU A 190 -18.89 11.90 -8.30
C LEU A 190 -19.30 12.83 -9.46
N ALA A 191 -20.52 13.37 -9.43
CA ALA A 191 -20.98 14.33 -10.44
C ALA A 191 -20.08 15.57 -10.51
N MET A 192 -19.73 16.17 -9.37
CA MET A 192 -18.80 17.32 -9.32
C MET A 192 -17.39 16.97 -9.84
N LEU A 193 -16.90 15.77 -9.54
CA LEU A 193 -15.59 15.32 -10.03
C LEU A 193 -15.58 15.09 -11.55
N LEU A 194 -16.69 14.59 -12.11
CA LEU A 194 -16.86 14.38 -13.54
C LEU A 194 -16.94 15.71 -14.30
N GLU A 195 -17.62 16.71 -13.76
CA GLU A 195 -17.65 18.07 -14.31
C GLU A 195 -16.24 18.65 -14.42
N ARG A 196 -15.47 18.63 -13.31
CA ARG A 196 -14.07 19.05 -13.31
C ARG A 196 -13.22 18.26 -14.31
N TYR A 197 -13.43 16.95 -14.41
CA TYR A 197 -12.70 16.09 -15.36
C TYR A 197 -12.96 16.50 -16.82
N GLN A 198 -14.18 16.93 -17.14
CA GLN A 198 -14.52 17.44 -18.47
C GLN A 198 -13.88 18.81 -18.73
N GLU A 199 -13.84 19.68 -17.72
CA GLU A 199 -13.24 21.02 -17.82
C GLU A 199 -11.72 21.01 -18.03
N LEU A 200 -11.00 19.98 -17.56
CA LEU A 200 -9.53 19.89 -17.70
C LEU A 200 -9.04 20.11 -19.14
N GLU A 201 -9.80 19.63 -20.12
CA GLU A 201 -9.47 19.82 -21.54
C GLU A 201 -9.56 21.29 -21.97
N SER A 202 -10.52 22.04 -21.41
CA SER A 202 -10.64 23.49 -21.64
C SER A 202 -9.49 24.28 -21.00
N PHE A 203 -8.82 23.71 -19.98
CA PHE A 203 -7.62 24.27 -19.37
C PHE A 203 -6.32 23.84 -20.08
N GLY A 204 -6.41 23.13 -21.21
CA GLY A 204 -5.25 22.72 -22.01
C GLY A 204 -4.56 21.44 -21.54
N PHE A 205 -5.16 20.68 -20.62
CA PHE A 205 -4.63 19.37 -20.24
C PHE A 205 -4.89 18.36 -21.37
N PRO A 206 -3.86 17.65 -21.85
CA PRO A 206 -4.05 16.62 -22.86
C PRO A 206 -4.80 15.42 -22.27
N PRO A 207 -5.49 14.61 -23.10
CA PRO A 207 -6.33 13.49 -22.63
C PRO A 207 -5.63 12.53 -21.65
N GLU A 208 -4.34 12.25 -21.88
CA GLU A 208 -3.52 11.36 -21.06
C GLU A 208 -3.16 11.92 -19.67
N GLU A 209 -3.31 13.23 -19.47
CA GLU A 209 -3.08 13.90 -18.18
C GLU A 209 -4.39 14.18 -17.43
N LYS A 210 -5.56 13.94 -18.03
CA LYS A 210 -6.84 14.11 -17.34
C LYS A 210 -6.96 13.15 -16.16
N PHE A 211 -7.45 13.64 -15.03
CA PHE A 211 -7.64 12.84 -13.82
C PHE A 211 -8.91 13.22 -13.05
N LEU A 212 -9.50 12.25 -12.36
CA LEU A 212 -10.60 12.52 -11.42
C LEU A 212 -10.06 12.93 -10.06
N TYR A 213 -8.96 12.29 -9.63
CA TYR A 213 -8.41 12.41 -8.30
C TYR A 213 -6.99 13.00 -8.35
N GLY A 214 -6.83 14.23 -7.87
CA GLY A 214 -5.53 14.88 -7.69
C GLY A 214 -4.79 14.39 -6.43
N SER A 215 -5.52 13.85 -5.47
CA SER A 215 -4.99 13.10 -4.33
C SER A 215 -5.05 11.60 -4.59
N HIS A 216 -4.19 10.85 -3.91
CA HIS A 216 -4.09 9.40 -4.07
C HIS A 216 -4.60 8.66 -2.82
N TYR A 217 -5.10 7.44 -3.00
CA TYR A 217 -5.61 6.60 -1.91
C TYR A 217 -4.54 6.07 -0.95
N SER A 218 -3.26 6.32 -1.25
CA SER A 218 -2.09 5.90 -0.46
C SER A 218 -0.95 6.88 -0.70
N SER A 219 -0.54 7.61 0.33
CA SER A 219 0.55 8.58 0.28
C SER A 219 1.27 8.63 1.64
N PRO A 220 2.52 9.09 1.72
CA PRO A 220 3.22 9.23 3.00
C PRO A 220 2.41 9.99 4.06
N GLY A 221 1.81 11.13 3.69
CA GLY A 221 1.00 11.93 4.61
C GLY A 221 -0.21 11.18 5.16
N LEU A 222 -0.84 10.32 4.36
CA LEU A 222 -1.95 9.46 4.78
C LEU A 222 -1.48 8.39 5.78
N ILE A 223 -0.35 7.73 5.52
CA ILE A 223 0.19 6.71 6.44
C ILE A 223 0.54 7.34 7.78
N LEU A 224 1.22 8.49 7.76
CA LEU A 224 1.55 9.26 8.96
C LEU A 224 0.31 9.75 9.70
N HIS A 225 -0.73 10.16 8.97
CA HIS A 225 -2.01 10.55 9.57
C HIS A 225 -2.63 9.39 10.37
N PHE A 226 -2.68 8.18 9.81
CA PHE A 226 -3.24 7.02 10.51
C PHE A 226 -2.35 6.53 11.67
N LEU A 227 -1.04 6.55 11.50
CA LEU A 227 -0.08 5.96 12.45
C LEU A 227 0.55 6.99 13.40
N ILE A 228 0.04 8.21 13.48
CA ILE A 228 0.63 9.31 14.26
C ILE A 228 0.87 8.99 15.74
N ARG A 229 0.18 7.99 16.30
CA ARG A 229 0.32 7.53 17.69
C ARG A 229 1.43 6.49 17.91
N GLN A 230 2.08 6.03 16.85
CA GLN A 230 3.08 4.98 16.86
C GLN A 230 4.43 5.50 16.40
N GLU A 231 5.49 5.25 17.17
CA GLU A 231 6.85 5.50 16.67
C GLU A 231 7.26 4.41 15.67
N PRO A 232 8.05 4.73 14.63
CA PRO A 232 8.68 6.02 14.35
C PRO A 232 7.78 7.03 13.59
N PHE A 233 6.51 6.69 13.34
CA PHE A 233 5.60 7.51 12.52
C PHE A 233 5.25 8.84 13.19
N THR A 234 5.18 8.91 14.51
CA THR A 234 5.04 10.16 15.26
C THR A 234 6.19 11.13 14.93
N SER A 235 7.43 10.67 15.09
CA SER A 235 8.61 11.46 14.73
C SER A 235 8.59 11.89 13.26
N MET A 236 8.19 11.00 12.35
CA MET A 236 8.08 11.31 10.93
C MET A 236 6.96 12.32 10.61
N ALA A 237 5.84 12.30 11.34
CA ALA A 237 4.77 13.29 11.18
C ALA A 237 5.22 14.69 11.65
N ILE A 238 6.02 14.74 12.72
CA ILE A 238 6.67 15.97 13.21
C ILE A 238 7.68 16.49 12.19
N ASP A 239 8.51 15.61 11.62
CA ASP A 239 9.45 15.92 10.55
C ASP A 239 8.72 16.53 9.33
N LEU A 240 7.57 15.96 8.95
CA LEU A 240 6.73 16.45 7.84
C LEU A 240 6.15 17.85 8.11
N GLN A 241 5.91 18.19 9.38
CA GLN A 241 5.30 19.43 9.82
C GLN A 241 6.31 20.39 10.46
N SER A 242 7.55 20.35 9.99
CA SER A 242 8.63 21.27 10.36
C SER A 242 8.89 21.33 11.88
N GLY A 243 8.95 20.17 12.52
CA GLY A 243 9.36 20.05 13.93
C GLY A 243 8.22 20.17 14.95
N LYS A 244 6.96 20.13 14.51
CA LYS A 244 5.78 20.15 15.41
C LYS A 244 4.67 19.24 14.92
N PHE A 245 3.68 18.97 15.76
CA PHE A 245 2.44 18.32 15.30
C PHE A 245 1.65 19.24 14.37
N ASP A 246 0.85 18.64 13.48
CA ASP A 246 -0.12 19.37 12.66
C ASP A 246 -1.22 19.99 13.54
N CYS A 247 -2.08 20.84 12.94
CA CYS A 247 -3.19 21.41 13.68
C CYS A 247 -4.15 20.29 14.15
N PRO A 248 -4.68 20.37 15.38
CA PRO A 248 -5.44 19.26 15.97
C PRO A 248 -6.67 18.86 15.15
N ASP A 249 -7.34 19.83 14.50
CA ASP A 249 -8.49 19.59 13.62
C ASP A 249 -8.20 18.73 12.37
N ARG A 250 -6.92 18.61 11.97
CA ARG A 250 -6.50 17.78 10.83
C ARG A 250 -5.92 16.43 11.25
N LEU A 251 -5.72 16.21 12.54
CA LEU A 251 -5.19 14.94 13.03
C LEU A 251 -6.23 13.84 12.92
N PHE A 252 -5.76 12.60 12.84
CA PHE A 252 -6.65 11.45 12.89
C PHE A 252 -7.13 11.26 14.32
N PHE A 253 -8.38 11.58 14.63
CA PHE A 253 -8.93 11.38 15.97
C PHE A 253 -10.38 10.91 15.99
N ASP A 254 -11.08 10.87 14.86
CA ASP A 254 -12.47 10.42 14.78
C ASP A 254 -12.68 9.57 13.52
N LEU A 255 -13.05 8.30 13.71
CA LEU A 255 -13.28 7.35 12.63
C LEU A 255 -14.52 7.67 11.80
N LYS A 256 -15.58 8.15 12.44
CA LYS A 256 -16.82 8.52 11.78
C LYS A 256 -16.60 9.74 10.88
N GLU A 257 -15.93 10.78 11.39
CA GLU A 257 -15.61 11.95 10.57
C GLU A 257 -14.58 11.62 9.48
N SER A 258 -13.64 10.69 9.73
CA SER A 258 -12.71 10.19 8.70
C SER A 258 -13.44 9.51 7.55
N TRP A 259 -14.37 8.59 7.84
CA TRP A 259 -15.20 7.91 6.83
C TRP A 259 -16.08 8.91 6.07
N LYS A 260 -16.70 9.84 6.78
CA LYS A 260 -17.53 10.90 6.19
C LYS A 260 -16.72 11.78 5.25
N SER A 261 -15.54 12.23 5.67
CA SER A 261 -14.63 13.02 4.84
C SER A 261 -14.26 12.28 3.55
N CYS A 262 -13.91 10.99 3.64
CA CYS A 262 -13.66 10.12 2.50
C CYS A 262 -14.87 9.95 1.56
N ASN A 263 -16.09 10.29 1.98
CA ASN A 263 -17.31 10.23 1.17
C ASN A 263 -17.79 11.60 0.66
N THR A 264 -17.37 12.71 1.28
CA THR A 264 -17.90 14.04 0.95
C THR A 264 -16.84 15.02 0.43
N SER A 265 -15.60 14.94 0.90
CA SER A 265 -14.54 15.83 0.43
C SER A 265 -14.07 15.46 -0.99
N SER A 266 -13.82 16.47 -1.82
CA SER A 266 -13.35 16.31 -3.21
C SER A 266 -11.87 15.91 -3.31
N SER A 267 -11.10 16.12 -2.23
CA SER A 267 -9.68 15.81 -2.13
C SER A 267 -9.38 14.61 -1.23
N ASP A 268 -10.40 13.98 -0.66
CA ASP A 268 -10.23 12.89 0.29
C ASP A 268 -10.71 11.55 -0.28
N VAL A 269 -9.77 10.75 -0.77
CA VAL A 269 -10.01 9.45 -1.40
C VAL A 269 -9.17 8.33 -0.78
N LYS A 270 -8.77 8.48 0.50
CA LYS A 270 -7.90 7.51 1.21
C LYS A 270 -8.52 6.13 1.23
N GLU A 271 -7.72 5.12 0.96
CA GLU A 271 -8.01 3.75 1.37
C GLU A 271 -7.31 3.46 2.71
N LEU A 272 -7.56 2.29 3.28
CA LEU A 272 -7.00 1.87 4.56
C LEU A 272 -5.60 1.25 4.42
N ILE A 273 -5.02 0.96 5.58
CA ILE A 273 -3.73 0.25 5.76
C ILE A 273 -3.97 -1.07 6.52
N PRO A 274 -3.07 -2.07 6.43
CA PRO A 274 -3.24 -3.37 7.09
C PRO A 274 -3.48 -3.30 8.60
N GLU A 275 -2.97 -2.26 9.26
CA GLU A 275 -2.99 -2.04 10.71
C GLU A 275 -4.42 -1.92 11.24
N PHE A 276 -5.37 -1.41 10.44
CA PHE A 276 -6.80 -1.38 10.79
C PHE A 276 -7.40 -2.77 11.08
N PHE A 277 -6.73 -3.84 10.65
CA PHE A 277 -7.17 -5.23 10.78
C PHE A 277 -6.27 -6.06 11.69
N THR A 278 -5.24 -5.45 12.30
CA THR A 278 -4.21 -6.18 13.05
C THR A 278 -3.64 -5.45 14.27
N MET A 279 -3.71 -4.12 14.36
CA MET A 279 -2.94 -3.33 15.34
C MET A 279 -3.82 -2.32 16.10
N PRO A 280 -4.44 -2.70 17.22
CA PRO A 280 -5.28 -1.79 18.02
C PRO A 280 -4.52 -0.58 18.58
N GLU A 281 -3.21 -0.71 18.80
CA GLU A 281 -2.35 0.32 19.37
C GLU A 281 -2.32 1.60 18.53
N MET A 282 -2.54 1.52 17.20
CA MET A 282 -2.60 2.72 16.35
C MET A 282 -3.72 3.70 16.76
N LEU A 283 -4.74 3.21 17.47
CA LEU A 283 -5.91 3.97 17.90
C LEU A 283 -5.76 4.56 19.30
N LEU A 284 -4.68 4.21 20.01
CA LEU A 284 -4.46 4.56 21.41
C LEU A 284 -3.22 5.46 21.55
N ASN A 285 -3.34 6.57 22.27
CA ASN A 285 -2.25 7.48 22.59
C ASN A 285 -1.48 6.99 23.83
N LEU A 286 -0.93 5.78 23.76
CA LEU A 286 -0.21 5.14 24.87
C LEU A 286 1.02 5.94 25.34
N ASN A 287 1.62 6.71 24.43
CA ASN A 287 2.78 7.56 24.69
C ASN A 287 2.42 8.93 25.27
N ASN A 288 1.13 9.24 25.46
CA ASN A 288 0.63 10.53 25.96
C ASN A 288 1.15 11.73 25.15
N PHE A 289 1.17 11.60 23.82
CA PHE A 289 1.60 12.69 22.94
C PHE A 289 0.69 13.92 23.08
N PRO A 290 1.25 15.14 23.10
CA PRO A 290 0.48 16.37 23.30
C PRO A 290 -0.15 16.86 21.98
N PHE A 291 -1.18 16.16 21.50
CA PHE A 291 -1.86 16.51 20.24
C PHE A 291 -2.72 17.79 20.32
N GLY A 292 -2.92 18.36 21.51
CA GLY A 292 -3.65 19.62 21.70
C GLY A 292 -5.17 19.49 21.62
N LYS A 293 -5.85 20.60 21.31
CA LYS A 293 -7.31 20.69 21.23
C LYS A 293 -7.74 21.27 19.88
N THR A 294 -8.83 20.74 19.34
CA THR A 294 -9.46 21.27 18.13
C THR A 294 -10.02 22.67 18.36
N GLN A 295 -10.39 23.37 17.29
CA GLN A 295 -11.06 24.67 17.39
C GLN A 295 -12.37 24.61 18.18
N LYS A 296 -13.01 23.43 18.24
CA LYS A 296 -14.22 23.17 19.04
C LYS A 296 -13.93 22.83 20.50
N GLY A 297 -12.66 22.87 20.92
CA GLY A 297 -12.24 22.56 22.28
C GLY A 297 -12.14 21.07 22.60
N ILE A 298 -12.29 20.19 21.61
CA ILE A 298 -12.18 18.73 21.79
C ILE A 298 -10.70 18.37 21.94
N SER A 299 -10.34 17.67 23.01
CA SER A 299 -8.97 17.21 23.21
C SER A 299 -8.66 16.05 22.27
N VAL A 300 -7.58 16.16 21.50
CA VAL A 300 -7.12 15.06 20.66
C VAL A 300 -6.30 14.11 21.52
N ASN A 301 -6.73 12.85 21.63
CA ASN A 301 -6.05 11.82 22.41
C ASN A 301 -6.14 10.45 21.72
N ASP A 302 -6.78 9.45 22.33
CA ASP A 302 -7.21 8.22 21.65
C ASP A 302 -8.15 8.57 20.49
N VAL A 303 -8.26 7.67 19.52
CA VAL A 303 -9.20 7.82 18.39
C VAL A 303 -10.61 7.52 18.89
N ASP A 304 -11.55 8.41 18.61
CA ASP A 304 -12.98 8.20 18.82
C ASP A 304 -13.46 7.06 17.92
N LEU A 305 -13.85 5.96 18.59
CA LEU A 305 -14.28 4.72 17.96
C LEU A 305 -15.80 4.72 17.72
N PRO A 306 -16.29 3.99 16.71
CA PRO A 306 -17.72 3.82 16.52
C PRO A 306 -18.37 3.11 17.73
N PRO A 307 -19.65 3.39 18.04
CA PRO A 307 -20.30 2.85 19.25
C PRO A 307 -20.29 1.32 19.35
N TRP A 308 -20.40 0.62 18.22
CA TRP A 308 -20.32 -0.84 18.17
C TRP A 308 -18.99 -1.43 18.64
N ALA A 309 -17.91 -0.63 18.70
CA ALA A 309 -16.62 -1.04 19.27
C ALA A 309 -16.57 -0.90 20.80
N LYS A 310 -17.59 -0.32 21.43
CA LYS A 310 -17.75 -0.20 22.89
C LYS A 310 -16.53 0.43 23.59
N GLY A 311 -15.90 1.40 22.94
CA GLY A 311 -14.70 2.08 23.45
C GLY A 311 -13.43 1.21 23.47
N SER A 312 -13.42 0.04 22.81
CA SER A 312 -12.26 -0.85 22.78
C SER A 312 -11.62 -0.90 21.39
N ALA A 313 -10.37 -0.45 21.30
CA ALA A 313 -9.57 -0.56 20.07
C ALA A 313 -9.39 -2.03 19.62
N HIS A 314 -9.28 -2.95 20.58
CA HIS A 314 -9.21 -4.38 20.30
C HIS A 314 -10.51 -4.91 19.68
N GLU A 315 -11.66 -4.48 20.22
CA GLU A 315 -12.96 -4.86 19.67
C GLU A 315 -13.17 -4.27 18.27
N PHE A 316 -12.74 -3.03 18.06
CA PHE A 316 -12.72 -2.40 16.75
C PHE A 316 -11.94 -3.24 15.72
N VAL A 317 -10.68 -3.56 16.02
CA VAL A 317 -9.82 -4.35 15.13
C VAL A 317 -10.37 -5.77 14.93
N ARG A 318 -10.89 -6.41 15.98
CA ARG A 318 -11.51 -7.74 15.90
C ARG A 318 -12.70 -7.74 14.93
N ILE A 319 -13.61 -6.76 15.05
CA ILE A 319 -14.77 -6.62 14.17
C ILE A 319 -14.34 -6.27 12.74
N HIS A 320 -13.37 -5.36 12.56
CA HIS A 320 -12.81 -5.06 11.24
C HIS A 320 -12.22 -6.30 10.56
N ARG A 321 -11.48 -7.13 11.31
CA ARG A 321 -10.94 -8.38 10.76
C ARG A 321 -12.04 -9.39 10.43
N LEU A 322 -13.08 -9.51 11.26
CA LEU A 322 -14.25 -10.34 10.95
C LEU A 322 -14.99 -9.85 9.71
N ALA A 323 -15.16 -8.54 9.56
CA ALA A 323 -15.80 -7.94 8.39
C ALA A 323 -14.97 -8.20 7.12
N LEU A 324 -13.64 -8.04 7.18
CA LEU A 324 -12.74 -8.34 6.05
C LEU A 324 -12.81 -9.82 5.63
N GLU A 325 -12.95 -10.74 6.59
CA GLU A 325 -13.07 -12.18 6.33
C GLU A 325 -14.51 -12.66 6.09
N SER A 326 -15.48 -11.74 6.04
CA SER A 326 -16.88 -12.09 5.86
C SER A 326 -17.17 -12.69 4.48
N GLU A 327 -18.33 -13.33 4.35
CA GLU A 327 -18.77 -13.87 3.07
C GLU A 327 -19.08 -12.76 2.07
N TYR A 328 -19.63 -11.62 2.54
CA TYR A 328 -19.86 -10.46 1.69
C TYR A 328 -18.55 -9.99 1.05
N VAL A 329 -17.50 -9.80 1.84
CA VAL A 329 -16.20 -9.36 1.30
C VAL A 329 -15.60 -10.44 0.42
N SER A 330 -15.62 -11.70 0.84
CA SER A 330 -15.09 -12.82 0.04
C SER A 330 -15.72 -12.91 -1.36
N CYS A 331 -17.02 -12.63 -1.49
CA CYS A 331 -17.73 -12.63 -2.76
C CYS A 331 -17.51 -11.37 -3.62
N ASN A 332 -16.96 -10.30 -3.07
CA ASN A 332 -16.86 -9.00 -3.73
C ASN A 332 -15.44 -8.42 -3.84
N LEU A 333 -14.47 -8.95 -3.09
CA LEU A 333 -13.11 -8.40 -2.98
C LEU A 333 -12.37 -8.39 -4.33
N GLN A 334 -12.66 -9.33 -5.23
CA GLN A 334 -12.09 -9.36 -6.58
C GLN A 334 -12.37 -8.05 -7.34
N ASN A 335 -13.50 -7.39 -7.10
CA ASN A 335 -13.84 -6.13 -7.75
C ASN A 335 -12.94 -4.98 -7.29
N TRP A 336 -12.60 -4.95 -5.99
CA TRP A 336 -11.67 -3.96 -5.46
C TRP A 336 -10.24 -4.22 -5.94
N ILE A 337 -9.85 -5.50 -6.01
CA ILE A 337 -8.56 -5.90 -6.57
C ILE A 337 -8.44 -5.46 -8.03
N ASP A 338 -9.51 -5.52 -8.81
CA ASP A 338 -9.51 -5.04 -10.20
C ASP A 338 -9.24 -3.54 -10.31
N LEU A 339 -9.70 -2.73 -9.35
CA LEU A 339 -9.43 -1.29 -9.28
C LEU A 339 -7.96 -1.00 -8.92
N VAL A 340 -7.42 -1.71 -7.91
CA VAL A 340 -6.11 -1.37 -7.33
C VAL A 340 -4.95 -2.07 -8.00
N PHE A 341 -5.09 -3.33 -8.38
CA PHE A 341 -4.02 -4.16 -8.96
C PHE A 341 -4.36 -4.73 -10.34
N GLY A 342 -5.62 -4.65 -10.76
CA GLY A 342 -6.12 -5.34 -11.94
C GLY A 342 -6.45 -4.45 -13.12
N TYR A 343 -7.36 -4.94 -13.97
CA TYR A 343 -7.57 -4.38 -15.29
C TYR A 343 -8.29 -3.02 -15.29
N LYS A 344 -8.96 -2.66 -14.19
CA LYS A 344 -9.61 -1.34 -13.99
C LYS A 344 -8.67 -0.28 -13.39
N GLN A 345 -7.37 -0.59 -13.24
CA GLN A 345 -6.39 0.38 -12.74
C GLN A 345 -6.06 1.47 -13.78
N ARG A 346 -6.13 1.16 -15.09
CA ARG A 346 -5.72 2.06 -16.18
C ARG A 346 -6.61 1.92 -17.43
N GLY A 347 -6.54 2.93 -18.30
CA GLY A 347 -7.19 2.94 -19.61
C GLY A 347 -8.72 3.03 -19.52
N LEU A 348 -9.40 2.62 -20.59
CA LEU A 348 -10.86 2.74 -20.72
C LEU A 348 -11.65 2.09 -19.58
N GLU A 349 -11.14 0.99 -19.00
CA GLU A 349 -11.80 0.30 -17.89
C GLU A 349 -11.66 1.07 -16.58
N ALA A 350 -10.58 1.86 -16.41
CA ALA A 350 -10.47 2.81 -15.31
C ALA A 350 -11.42 3.99 -15.50
N GLU A 351 -11.57 4.51 -16.73
CA GLU A 351 -12.54 5.58 -17.03
C GLU A 351 -13.97 5.16 -16.72
N LYS A 352 -14.38 3.97 -17.18
CA LYS A 352 -15.71 3.39 -16.90
C LYS A 352 -15.95 3.17 -15.40
N ALA A 353 -14.90 2.87 -14.65
CA ALA A 353 -14.97 2.65 -13.20
C ALA A 353 -14.70 3.91 -12.37
N TRP A 354 -14.50 5.07 -13.02
CA TRP A 354 -14.14 6.34 -12.39
C TRP A 354 -12.85 6.28 -11.57
N ASN A 355 -11.86 5.49 -11.99
CA ASN A 355 -10.67 5.14 -11.21
C ASN A 355 -9.38 5.79 -11.76
N ILE A 356 -9.42 7.09 -12.04
CA ILE A 356 -8.33 7.83 -12.71
C ILE A 356 -7.65 8.79 -11.73
N PHE A 357 -6.39 8.51 -11.41
CA PHE A 357 -5.54 9.34 -10.55
C PHE A 357 -4.65 10.25 -11.39
N HIS A 358 -3.97 11.19 -10.74
CA HIS A 358 -2.95 12.02 -11.38
C HIS A 358 -1.91 11.18 -12.14
N HIS A 359 -1.58 11.57 -13.38
CA HIS A 359 -0.74 10.79 -14.30
C HIS A 359 0.63 10.41 -13.71
N LEU A 360 1.25 11.32 -12.93
CA LEU A 360 2.52 11.08 -12.21
C LEU A 360 2.46 9.98 -11.13
N SER A 361 1.27 9.55 -10.70
CA SER A 361 1.15 8.41 -9.76
C SER A 361 1.44 7.06 -10.42
N TYR A 362 1.37 7.00 -11.75
CA TYR A 362 1.46 5.76 -12.51
C TYR A 362 2.88 5.50 -13.02
N GLU A 363 3.38 4.29 -12.79
CA GLU A 363 4.63 3.82 -13.40
C GLU A 363 4.59 3.98 -14.92
N GLY A 364 5.68 4.50 -15.48
CA GLY A 364 5.89 4.66 -16.92
C GLY A 364 5.28 5.92 -17.54
N SER A 365 4.55 6.75 -16.78
CA SER A 365 3.95 7.98 -17.30
C SER A 365 4.98 9.07 -17.58
N VAL A 366 6.05 9.14 -16.79
CA VAL A 366 7.12 10.11 -16.94
C VAL A 366 8.47 9.41 -16.76
N ASP A 367 9.40 9.73 -17.66
CA ASP A 367 10.78 9.28 -17.61
C ASP A 367 11.63 10.40 -17.00
N LEU A 368 11.88 10.31 -15.68
CA LEU A 368 12.61 11.32 -14.92
C LEU A 368 14.01 11.59 -15.49
N ASP A 369 14.63 10.60 -16.13
CA ASP A 369 15.98 10.72 -16.68
C ASP A 369 15.99 11.50 -18.02
N LYS A 370 14.82 11.77 -18.62
CA LYS A 370 14.66 12.59 -19.83
C LYS A 370 14.23 14.04 -19.55
N ILE A 371 13.93 14.38 -18.29
CA ILE A 371 13.61 15.75 -17.91
C ILE A 371 14.93 16.50 -17.76
N ASN A 372 15.22 17.39 -18.73
CA ASN A 372 16.46 18.16 -18.75
C ASN A 372 16.44 19.36 -17.80
N ASP A 373 15.25 19.91 -17.52
CA ASP A 373 15.11 21.03 -16.59
C ASP A 373 15.11 20.52 -15.14
N ASP A 374 16.05 21.03 -14.34
CA ASP A 374 16.24 20.60 -12.95
C ASP A 374 15.06 20.96 -12.04
N ILE A 375 14.33 22.05 -12.34
CA ILE A 375 13.18 22.48 -11.55
C ILE A 375 12.02 21.53 -11.80
N ASP A 376 11.72 21.27 -13.07
CA ASP A 376 10.66 20.35 -13.48
C ASP A 376 10.95 18.92 -12.99
N ARG A 377 12.21 18.50 -13.05
CA ARG A 377 12.63 17.19 -12.53
C ARG A 377 12.39 17.08 -11.03
N LYS A 378 12.82 18.08 -10.25
CA LYS A 378 12.61 18.11 -8.80
C LYS A 378 11.13 18.18 -8.44
N ALA A 379 10.33 18.91 -9.21
CA ALA A 379 8.88 18.96 -9.03
C ALA A 379 8.24 17.60 -9.27
N ALA A 380 8.59 16.92 -10.36
CA ALA A 380 8.11 15.57 -10.66
C ALA A 380 8.54 14.54 -9.60
N GLU A 381 9.81 14.58 -9.16
CA GLU A 381 10.32 13.73 -8.08
C GLU A 381 9.54 13.97 -6.78
N SER A 382 9.35 15.23 -6.39
CA SER A 382 8.57 15.58 -5.19
C SER A 382 7.11 15.09 -5.29
N GLN A 383 6.48 15.25 -6.45
CA GLN A 383 5.12 14.77 -6.69
C GLN A 383 5.02 13.25 -6.49
N ILE A 384 5.93 12.50 -7.11
CA ILE A 384 6.00 11.03 -7.01
C ILE A 384 6.27 10.59 -5.56
N GLN A 385 7.15 11.30 -4.85
CA GLN A 385 7.53 10.92 -3.49
C GLN A 385 6.38 11.15 -2.50
N ASN A 386 5.69 12.29 -2.60
CA ASN A 386 4.82 12.78 -1.53
C ASN A 386 3.33 12.58 -1.79
N PHE A 387 2.90 12.47 -3.05
CA PHE A 387 1.46 12.47 -3.40
C PHE A 387 0.94 11.12 -3.88
N GLY A 388 1.72 10.06 -3.65
CA GLY A 388 1.28 8.68 -3.79
C GLY A 388 1.68 8.03 -5.12
N GLN A 389 1.98 6.74 -5.03
CA GLN A 389 2.37 5.91 -6.17
C GLN A 389 1.34 4.79 -6.35
N THR A 390 0.85 4.58 -7.56
CA THR A 390 -0.05 3.46 -7.89
C THR A 390 0.76 2.13 -7.88
N PRO A 391 0.23 1.03 -7.28
CA PRO A 391 0.93 -0.26 -7.27
C PRO A 391 1.16 -0.79 -8.68
N SER A 392 2.15 -1.67 -8.88
CA SER A 392 2.30 -2.33 -10.19
C SER A 392 1.04 -3.11 -10.55
N GLN A 393 0.53 -2.90 -11.77
CA GLN A 393 -0.63 -3.62 -12.29
C GLN A 393 -0.26 -5.09 -12.52
N LEU A 394 -0.89 -6.00 -11.76
CA LEU A 394 -0.66 -7.44 -11.80
C LEU A 394 -1.51 -8.14 -12.86
N ILE A 395 -2.72 -7.64 -13.13
CA ILE A 395 -3.67 -8.22 -14.08
C ILE A 395 -4.04 -7.18 -15.13
N LEU A 396 -3.86 -7.51 -16.41
CA LEU A 396 -3.94 -6.53 -17.51
C LEU A 396 -5.31 -6.44 -18.19
N LYS A 397 -5.95 -7.58 -18.41
CA LYS A 397 -7.07 -7.67 -19.36
C LYS A 397 -8.32 -8.31 -18.77
N ASN A 398 -8.14 -9.36 -17.98
CA ASN A 398 -9.26 -10.16 -17.51
C ASN A 398 -9.67 -9.70 -16.11
N PRO A 399 -10.97 -9.76 -15.78
CA PRO A 399 -11.44 -9.60 -14.40
C PRO A 399 -10.75 -10.58 -13.46
N HIS A 400 -10.50 -10.13 -12.23
CA HIS A 400 -9.98 -10.99 -11.20
C HIS A 400 -11.02 -12.07 -10.88
N PRO A 401 -10.64 -13.36 -10.81
CA PRO A 401 -11.57 -14.44 -10.47
C PRO A 401 -12.19 -14.25 -9.08
N SER A 402 -13.47 -14.58 -8.92
CA SER A 402 -14.15 -14.57 -7.63
C SER A 402 -13.66 -15.68 -6.71
N ARG A 403 -13.68 -15.42 -5.39
CA ARG A 403 -13.43 -16.45 -4.39
C ARG A 403 -14.58 -17.45 -4.35
N TYR A 404 -14.32 -18.73 -4.11
CA TYR A 404 -15.41 -19.70 -3.98
C TYR A 404 -16.22 -19.44 -2.72
N GLY A 405 -17.54 -19.62 -2.83
CA GLY A 405 -18.42 -19.66 -1.67
C GLY A 405 -18.04 -20.79 -0.70
N LEU A 406 -18.46 -20.67 0.56
CA LEU A 406 -18.22 -21.70 1.58
C LEU A 406 -18.67 -23.09 1.08
N GLU A 407 -19.88 -23.19 0.56
CA GLU A 407 -20.49 -24.44 0.08
C GLU A 407 -19.65 -25.20 -0.94
N ILE A 408 -18.91 -24.50 -1.80
CA ILE A 408 -18.04 -25.11 -2.83
C ILE A 408 -16.72 -25.56 -2.20
N SER A 409 -16.20 -24.77 -1.26
CA SER A 409 -14.90 -25.01 -0.63
C SER A 409 -14.91 -26.20 0.34
N TRP A 410 -16.06 -26.47 0.98
CA TRP A 410 -16.25 -27.58 1.91
C TRP A 410 -16.76 -28.87 1.25
N ARG A 411 -16.95 -28.91 -0.09
CA ARG A 411 -17.42 -30.13 -0.76
C ARG A 411 -16.41 -31.26 -0.56
N PRO A 412 -16.84 -32.45 -0.08
CA PRO A 412 -15.96 -33.61 0.00
C PRO A 412 -15.36 -33.94 -1.36
N LEU A 413 -14.06 -34.25 -1.40
CA LEU A 413 -13.32 -34.61 -2.62
C LEU A 413 -13.89 -35.85 -3.35
N ILE A 414 -14.80 -36.59 -2.71
CA ILE A 414 -15.40 -37.85 -3.18
C ILE A 414 -16.33 -37.65 -4.40
N PHE A 415 -16.85 -36.45 -4.64
CA PHE A 415 -17.78 -36.22 -5.76
C PHE A 415 -17.11 -36.00 -7.13
N ASN A 416 -15.77 -36.05 -7.20
CA ASN A 416 -15.01 -35.97 -8.46
C ASN A 416 -14.64 -37.34 -9.04
N VAL A 417 -15.28 -38.42 -8.58
CA VAL A 417 -15.23 -39.69 -9.31
C VAL A 417 -16.23 -39.58 -10.45
N SER A 418 -15.76 -39.18 -11.63
CA SER A 418 -16.47 -39.55 -12.86
C SER A 418 -16.61 -41.07 -12.81
N ALA A 419 -17.84 -41.54 -12.59
CA ALA A 419 -18.20 -42.91 -12.87
C ALA A 419 -17.88 -43.13 -14.35
N MET A 420 -16.69 -43.66 -14.64
CA MET A 420 -16.45 -44.41 -15.85
C MET A 420 -17.39 -45.60 -15.76
N TYR A 421 -18.61 -45.41 -16.27
CA TYR A 421 -19.49 -46.52 -16.57
C TYR A 421 -18.75 -47.38 -17.61
N LEU A 422 -18.50 -48.62 -17.21
CA LEU A 422 -17.96 -49.71 -18.01
C LEU A 422 -18.83 -50.01 -19.22
#